data_AF-A0A1E5HXE5-F1
#
_entry.id   AF-A0A1E5HXE5-F1
#
_cell.length_a   1.000
_cell.length_b   1.000
_cell.length_c   1.000
_cell.angle_alpha   90.00
_cell.angle_beta   90.00
_cell.angle_gamma   90.00
#
_symmetry.space_group_name_H-M   'P 1'
#
loop_
_entity.id
_entity.type
_entity.pdbx_description
1 polymer ?
#
loop_
_entity_poly.entity_id
_entity_poly.type
_entity_poly.pdbx_seq_one_letter_code
_entity_poly.pdbx_strand_id
1 'polypeptide(L)'
;MQAELKEDLIRLLKEEKELYQELFAVAEEKNEALLENDTAALSEILAADQEVIEKIEAKEKERKEIIEKIKSEFNLKLEHDKYSDFIEELPADWEEDLKDIRQKIIELTDDFYSLNDQNQKLLNQALEVNTFSIESILKSIKENKNTYTKKDKEQKEQPRLLNKKV
;
A
#
# COMPACT_ATOMS: atom_id res chain seq x y z
N MET A 1 5.91 27.28 -30.19
CA MET A 1 6.03 25.83 -30.47
C MET A 1 7.00 25.13 -29.54
N GLN A 2 8.33 25.26 -29.67
CA GLN A 2 9.26 24.59 -28.74
C GLN A 2 9.10 25.08 -27.29
N ALA A 3 9.06 26.39 -27.06
CA ALA A 3 8.86 26.94 -25.71
C ALA A 3 7.52 26.52 -25.06
N GLU A 4 6.46 26.38 -25.84
CA GLU A 4 5.15 25.93 -25.33
C GLU A 4 5.20 24.46 -24.91
N LEU A 5 5.84 23.58 -25.69
CA LEU A 5 6.04 22.17 -25.32
C LEU A 5 6.88 22.02 -24.05
N LYS A 6 7.87 22.91 -23.83
CA LYS A 6 8.66 22.97 -22.61
C LYS A 6 7.78 23.26 -21.40
N GLU A 7 7.01 24.35 -21.49
CA GLU A 7 6.14 24.81 -20.42
C GLU A 7 5.05 23.78 -20.11
N ASP A 8 4.48 23.15 -21.13
CA ASP A 8 3.48 22.09 -20.97
C ASP A 8 4.05 20.87 -20.24
N LEU A 9 5.25 20.42 -20.61
CA LEU A 9 5.92 19.29 -19.95
C LEU A 9 6.30 19.64 -18.50
N ILE A 10 6.86 20.82 -18.26
CA ILE A 10 7.23 21.27 -16.91
C ILE A 10 5.98 21.39 -16.03
N ARG A 11 4.89 21.97 -16.55
CA ARG A 11 3.62 22.08 -15.81
C ARG A 11 3.10 20.68 -15.45
N LEU A 12 3.08 19.77 -16.41
CA LEU A 12 2.62 18.41 -16.18
C LEU A 12 3.45 17.69 -15.09
N LEU A 13 4.78 17.78 -15.15
CA LEU A 13 5.63 17.14 -14.15
C LEU A 13 5.48 17.76 -12.75
N LYS A 14 5.17 19.06 -12.65
CA LYS A 14 4.84 19.69 -11.36
C LYS A 14 3.52 19.18 -10.81
N GLU A 15 2.50 19.05 -11.66
CA GLU A 15 1.21 18.47 -11.27
C GLU A 15 1.36 16.99 -10.86
N GLU A 16 2.16 16.20 -11.58
CA GLU A 16 2.48 14.82 -11.17
C GLU A 16 3.15 14.78 -9.81
N LYS A 17 4.13 15.67 -9.58
CA LYS A 17 4.79 15.76 -8.27
C LYS A 17 3.80 16.05 -7.15
N GLU A 18 2.86 16.98 -7.34
CA GLU A 18 1.83 17.29 -6.35
C GLU A 18 0.97 16.06 -6.02
N LEU A 19 0.59 15.27 -7.03
CA LEU A 19 -0.15 14.02 -6.83
C LEU A 19 0.68 12.97 -6.08
N TYR A 20 1.99 12.86 -6.35
CA TYR A 20 2.86 11.97 -5.57
C TYR A 20 3.01 12.42 -4.11
N GLN A 21 2.98 13.73 -3.85
CA GLN A 21 2.97 14.26 -2.47
C GLN A 21 1.65 13.97 -1.77
N GLU A 22 0.52 14.10 -2.47
CA GLU A 22 -0.80 13.72 -1.96
C GLU A 22 -0.85 12.23 -1.64
N LEU A 23 -0.34 11.38 -2.53
CA LEU A 23 -0.27 9.93 -2.33
C LEU A 23 0.59 9.57 -1.11
N PHE A 24 1.72 10.27 -0.93
CA PHE A 24 2.57 10.10 0.24
C PHE A 24 1.84 10.44 1.54
N ALA A 25 1.12 11.56 1.58
CA ALA A 25 0.33 11.95 2.75
C ALA A 25 -0.75 10.92 3.08
N VAL A 26 -1.45 10.38 2.07
CA VAL A 26 -2.43 9.30 2.28
C VAL A 26 -1.76 8.05 2.86
N ALA A 27 -0.54 7.71 2.43
CA ALA A 27 0.22 6.61 3.01
C ALA A 27 0.67 6.85 4.46
N GLU A 28 0.93 8.11 4.85
CA GLU A 28 1.20 8.50 6.24
C GLU A 28 -0.06 8.33 7.09
N GLU A 29 -1.20 8.84 6.65
CA GLU A 29 -2.49 8.65 7.33
C GLU A 29 -2.83 7.16 7.49
N LYS A 30 -2.54 6.36 6.47
CA LYS A 30 -2.69 4.89 6.52
C LYS A 30 -1.80 4.26 7.58
N ASN A 31 -0.56 4.73 7.74
CA ASN A 31 0.35 4.25 8.76
C ASN A 31 -0.19 4.56 10.17
N GLU A 32 -0.64 5.79 10.39
CA GLU A 32 -1.22 6.21 11.67
C GLU A 32 -2.46 5.38 12.03
N ALA A 33 -3.41 5.24 11.10
CA ALA A 33 -4.61 4.43 11.32
C ALA A 33 -4.28 2.94 11.61
N LEU A 34 -3.24 2.39 10.99
CA LEU A 34 -2.78 1.02 11.28
C LEU A 34 -2.18 0.91 12.70
N LEU A 35 -1.38 1.89 13.12
CA LEU A 35 -0.82 1.92 14.48
C LEU A 35 -1.92 2.05 15.55
N GLU A 36 -2.96 2.82 15.26
CA GLU A 36 -4.11 3.02 16.15
C GLU A 36 -5.14 1.89 16.08
N ASN A 37 -5.00 0.96 15.12
CA ASN A 37 -5.99 -0.07 14.80
C ASN A 37 -7.38 0.50 14.44
N ASP A 38 -7.43 1.70 13.85
CA ASP A 38 -8.67 2.33 13.41
C ASP A 38 -9.13 1.77 12.06
N THR A 39 -9.86 0.66 12.11
CA THR A 39 -10.41 0.02 10.91
C THR A 39 -11.49 0.85 10.20
N ALA A 40 -12.10 1.84 10.88
CA ALA A 40 -13.11 2.69 10.26
C ALA A 40 -12.43 3.74 9.37
N ALA A 41 -11.40 4.42 9.90
CA ALA A 41 -10.59 5.37 9.15
C ALA A 41 -9.91 4.72 7.92
N LEU A 42 -9.44 3.48 8.06
CA LEU A 42 -8.81 2.75 6.95
C LEU A 42 -9.69 2.63 5.70
N SER A 43 -11.02 2.56 5.84
CA SER A 43 -11.90 2.47 4.68
C SER A 43 -11.96 3.77 3.89
N GLU A 44 -11.94 4.92 4.56
CA GLU A 44 -11.93 6.23 3.92
C GLU A 44 -10.56 6.51 3.27
N ILE A 45 -9.49 6.17 3.98
CA ILE A 45 -8.11 6.27 3.49
C ILE A 45 -7.91 5.45 2.22
N LEU A 46 -8.42 4.22 2.15
CA LEU A 46 -8.33 3.39 0.94
C LEU A 46 -9.06 3.98 -0.27
N ALA A 47 -10.16 4.71 -0.04
CA ALA A 47 -10.87 5.39 -1.12
C ALA A 47 -10.06 6.59 -1.64
N ALA A 48 -9.44 7.36 -0.74
CA ALA A 48 -8.54 8.46 -1.11
C ALA A 48 -7.30 7.93 -1.86
N ASP A 49 -6.69 6.84 -1.37
CA ASP A 49 -5.53 6.15 -1.99
C ASP A 49 -5.85 5.80 -3.46
N GLN A 50 -7.02 5.19 -3.70
CA GLN A 50 -7.49 4.83 -5.03
C GLN A 50 -7.74 6.06 -5.93
N GLU A 51 -8.35 7.13 -5.40
CA GLU A 51 -8.63 8.35 -6.16
C GLU A 51 -7.33 9.02 -6.65
N VAL A 52 -6.31 9.10 -5.78
CA VAL A 52 -5.02 9.69 -6.14
C VAL A 52 -4.29 8.85 -7.17
N ILE A 53 -4.33 7.51 -7.04
CA ILE A 53 -3.75 6.59 -8.04
C ILE A 53 -4.38 6.79 -9.42
N GLU A 54 -5.71 6.92 -9.50
CA GLU A 54 -6.41 7.15 -10.77
C GLU A 54 -6.00 8.48 -11.42
N LYS A 55 -5.80 9.53 -10.63
CA LYS A 55 -5.27 10.83 -11.12
C LYS A 55 -3.85 10.69 -11.67
N ILE A 56 -2.98 9.95 -10.96
CA ILE A 56 -1.60 9.68 -11.42
C ILE A 56 -1.62 8.90 -12.73
N GLU A 57 -2.44 7.87 -12.87
CA GLU A 57 -2.56 7.10 -14.11
C GLU A 57 -3.05 7.95 -15.30
N ALA A 58 -3.95 8.90 -15.05
CA ALA A 58 -4.39 9.84 -16.08
C ALA A 58 -3.24 10.77 -16.51
N LYS A 59 -2.49 11.32 -15.55
CA LYS A 59 -1.33 12.19 -15.83
C LYS A 59 -0.20 11.47 -16.55
N GLU A 60 0.05 10.21 -16.22
CA GLU A 60 1.01 9.37 -16.92
C GLU A 60 0.68 9.21 -18.41
N LYS A 61 -0.61 9.11 -18.76
CA LYS A 61 -1.07 9.06 -20.16
C LYS A 61 -0.82 10.39 -20.86
N GLU A 62 -1.18 11.51 -20.22
CA GLU A 62 -0.89 12.86 -20.73
C GLU A 62 0.62 13.06 -20.95
N ARG A 63 1.46 12.55 -20.02
CA ARG A 63 2.92 12.65 -20.13
C ARG A 63 3.44 11.93 -21.36
N LYS A 64 2.98 10.71 -21.60
CA LYS A 64 3.36 9.94 -22.79
C LYS A 64 2.96 10.68 -24.07
N GLU A 65 1.77 11.25 -24.13
CA GLU A 65 1.34 12.02 -25.30
C GLU A 65 2.21 13.26 -25.55
N ILE A 66 2.56 14.01 -24.50
CA ILE A 66 3.45 15.18 -24.63
C ILE A 66 4.85 14.76 -25.07
N ILE A 67 5.40 13.68 -24.49
CA ILE A 67 6.70 13.13 -24.88
C ILE A 67 6.69 12.70 -26.35
N GLU A 68 5.64 12.03 -26.83
CA GLU A 68 5.55 11.62 -28.24
C GLU A 68 5.47 12.83 -29.20
N LYS A 69 4.77 13.91 -28.79
CA LYS A 69 4.76 15.17 -29.54
C LYS A 69 6.16 15.79 -29.61
N ILE A 70 6.89 15.81 -28.50
CA ILE A 70 8.26 16.31 -28.43
C ILE A 70 9.19 15.46 -29.30
N LYS A 71 9.14 14.12 -29.20
CA LYS A 71 9.92 13.21 -30.05
C LYS A 71 9.68 13.50 -31.53
N SER A 72 8.42 13.73 -31.92
CA SER A 72 8.05 14.05 -33.31
C SER A 72 8.60 15.40 -33.77
N GLU A 73 8.51 16.43 -32.92
CA GLU A 73 8.97 17.79 -33.21
C GLU A 73 10.50 17.87 -33.36
N PHE A 74 11.23 17.15 -32.50
CA PHE A 74 12.70 17.09 -32.52
C PHE A 74 13.24 15.96 -33.41
N ASN A 75 12.36 15.20 -34.07
CA ASN A 75 12.69 14.06 -34.93
C ASN A 75 13.61 13.03 -34.23
N LEU A 76 13.35 12.79 -32.94
CA LEU A 76 14.11 11.88 -32.08
C LEU A 76 13.70 10.43 -32.35
N LYS A 77 14.69 9.58 -32.64
CA LYS A 77 14.52 8.13 -32.74
C LYS A 77 15.22 7.47 -31.56
N LEU A 78 14.58 7.53 -30.39
CA LEU A 78 15.08 6.84 -29.21
C LEU A 78 14.80 5.35 -29.37
N GLU A 79 15.85 4.52 -29.44
CA GLU A 79 15.72 3.05 -29.45
C GLU A 79 15.20 2.50 -28.11
N HIS A 80 15.27 3.31 -27.05
CA HIS A 80 14.84 2.99 -25.71
C HIS A 80 13.97 4.10 -25.14
N ASP A 81 12.84 3.76 -24.50
CA ASP A 81 11.97 4.69 -23.76
C ASP A 81 12.59 5.17 -22.43
N LYS A 82 13.92 5.18 -22.33
CA LYS A 82 14.61 5.67 -21.15
C LYS A 82 14.54 7.19 -21.15
N TYR A 83 13.92 7.73 -20.10
CA TYR A 83 13.75 9.18 -19.94
C TYR A 83 15.11 9.91 -19.81
N SER A 84 16.19 9.26 -19.35
CA SER A 84 17.54 9.84 -19.37
C SER A 84 17.97 10.20 -20.79
N ASP A 85 17.82 9.24 -21.70
CA ASP A 85 18.23 9.33 -23.10
C ASP A 85 17.33 10.36 -23.81
N PHE A 86 16.06 10.47 -23.40
CA PHE A 86 15.16 11.53 -23.86
C PHE A 86 15.61 12.93 -23.47
N ILE A 87 16.03 13.17 -22.21
CA ILE A 87 16.48 14.50 -21.79
C ILE A 87 17.79 14.90 -22.48
N GLU A 88 18.73 13.97 -22.67
CA GLU A 88 20.04 14.26 -23.28
C GLU A 88 19.92 14.77 -24.73
N GLU A 89 18.85 14.40 -25.43
CA GLU A 89 18.56 14.84 -26.79
C GLU A 89 17.78 16.17 -26.84
N LEU A 90 17.39 16.74 -25.69
CA LEU A 90 16.71 18.03 -25.60
C LEU A 90 17.69 19.20 -25.46
N PRO A 91 17.26 20.44 -25.76
CA PRO A 91 18.05 21.62 -25.50
C PRO A 91 18.51 21.72 -24.04
N ALA A 92 19.73 22.19 -23.80
CA ALA A 92 20.35 22.25 -22.48
C ALA A 92 19.54 23.06 -21.44
N ASP A 93 18.75 24.04 -21.89
CA ASP A 93 17.87 24.80 -21.00
C ASP A 93 16.66 24.00 -20.50
N TRP A 94 16.27 22.91 -21.15
CA TRP A 94 15.22 21.99 -20.67
C TRP A 94 15.79 20.96 -19.72
N GLU A 95 17.01 20.52 -19.98
CA GLU A 95 17.67 19.48 -19.21
C GLU A 95 17.76 19.84 -17.72
N GLU A 96 18.17 21.07 -17.39
CA GLU A 96 18.28 21.52 -15.99
C GLU A 96 16.91 21.53 -15.28
N ASP A 97 15.89 22.11 -15.91
CA ASP A 97 14.54 22.23 -15.34
C ASP A 97 13.87 20.85 -15.14
N LEU A 98 14.02 19.94 -16.11
CA LEU A 98 13.40 18.62 -16.08
C LEU A 98 14.12 17.67 -15.12
N LYS A 99 15.45 17.76 -15.01
CA LYS A 99 16.23 16.91 -14.09
C LYS A 99 15.86 17.18 -12.63
N ASP A 100 15.73 18.44 -12.22
CA ASP A 100 15.39 18.79 -10.83
C ASP A 100 14.00 18.27 -10.42
N ILE A 101 12.98 18.47 -11.26
CA ILE A 101 11.63 18.00 -10.97
C ILE A 101 11.59 16.47 -10.92
N ARG A 102 12.26 15.81 -11.88
CA ARG A 102 12.34 14.35 -11.91
C ARG A 102 13.01 13.78 -10.66
N GLN A 103 14.13 14.36 -10.26
CA GLN A 103 14.87 13.89 -9.08
C GLN A 103 13.98 13.93 -7.83
N LYS A 104 13.20 15.00 -7.67
CA LYS A 104 12.22 15.13 -6.57
C LYS A 104 11.10 14.09 -6.64
N ILE A 105 10.61 13.75 -7.84
CA ILE A 105 9.60 12.69 -8.00
C ILE A 105 10.18 11.32 -7.63
N ILE A 106 11.43 11.03 -8.03
CA ILE A 106 12.11 9.78 -7.69
C ILE A 106 12.26 9.65 -6.18
N GLU A 107 12.77 10.70 -5.51
CA GLU A 107 12.94 10.72 -4.06
C GLU A 107 11.61 10.50 -3.33
N LEU A 108 10.54 11.21 -3.74
CA LEU A 108 9.20 11.02 -3.17
C LEU A 108 8.68 9.59 -3.36
N THR A 109 8.95 8.98 -4.52
CA THR A 109 8.48 7.63 -4.83
C THR A 109 9.25 6.58 -4.01
N ASP A 110 10.55 6.76 -3.82
CA ASP A 110 11.37 5.89 -2.99
C ASP A 110 10.93 5.94 -1.52
N ASP A 111 10.67 7.13 -0.99
CA ASP A 111 10.14 7.32 0.36
C ASP A 111 8.76 6.69 0.50
N PHE A 112 7.87 6.89 -0.48
CA PHE A 112 6.56 6.24 -0.53
C PHE A 112 6.66 4.71 -0.51
N TYR A 113 7.58 4.12 -1.29
CA TYR A 113 7.79 2.67 -1.29
C TYR A 113 8.19 2.15 0.09
N SER A 114 9.07 2.86 0.78
CA SER A 114 9.49 2.50 2.14
C SER A 114 8.33 2.55 3.12
N LEU A 115 7.51 3.60 3.07
CA LEU A 115 6.34 3.75 3.92
C LEU A 115 5.27 2.69 3.65
N ASN A 116 5.03 2.39 2.37
CA ASN A 116 4.07 1.36 1.99
C ASN A 116 4.54 -0.06 2.42
N ASP A 117 5.83 -0.36 2.35
CA ASP A 117 6.39 -1.61 2.88
C ASP A 117 6.20 -1.72 4.41
N GLN A 118 6.36 -0.61 5.14
CA GLN A 118 6.06 -0.55 6.58
C GLN A 118 4.57 -0.83 6.85
N ASN A 119 3.66 -0.20 6.10
CA ASN A 119 2.23 -0.43 6.20
C ASN A 119 1.87 -1.90 5.93
N GLN A 120 2.51 -2.52 4.93
CA GLN A 120 2.31 -3.94 4.62
C GLN A 120 2.79 -4.85 5.76
N LYS A 121 3.91 -4.52 6.41
CA LYS A 121 4.42 -5.26 7.58
C LYS A 121 3.46 -5.17 8.76
N LEU A 122 2.95 -3.97 9.08
CA LEU A 122 1.98 -3.77 10.16
C LEU A 122 0.70 -4.60 9.92
N LEU A 123 0.17 -4.59 8.70
CA LEU A 123 -0.98 -5.42 8.31
C LEU A 123 -0.71 -6.91 8.51
N ASN A 124 0.44 -7.40 8.06
CA ASN A 124 0.80 -8.80 8.21
C ASN A 124 0.91 -9.22 9.69
N GLN A 125 1.51 -8.36 10.53
CA GLN A 125 1.61 -8.60 11.97
C GLN A 125 0.22 -8.66 12.63
N ALA A 126 -0.69 -7.74 12.28
CA ALA A 126 -2.05 -7.75 12.79
C ALA A 126 -2.81 -9.04 12.40
N LEU A 127 -2.63 -9.52 11.17
CA LEU A 127 -3.20 -10.78 10.70
C LEU A 127 -2.63 -12.01 11.43
N GLU A 128 -1.32 -12.02 11.68
CA GLU A 128 -0.65 -13.11 12.41
C GLU A 128 -1.17 -13.21 13.85
N VAL A 129 -1.26 -12.09 14.57
CA VAL A 129 -1.78 -12.03 15.95
C VAL A 129 -3.23 -12.49 16.02
N ASN A 130 -4.08 -12.05 15.08
CA ASN A 130 -5.48 -12.47 15.02
C ASN A 130 -5.61 -13.96 14.71
N THR A 131 -4.81 -14.48 13.77
CA THR A 131 -4.81 -15.91 13.43
C THR A 131 -4.39 -16.76 14.64
N PHE A 132 -3.30 -16.39 15.30
CA PHE A 132 -2.84 -17.06 16.52
C PHE A 132 -3.90 -17.03 17.63
N SER A 133 -4.57 -15.89 17.81
CA SER A 133 -5.64 -15.74 18.80
C SER A 133 -6.83 -16.65 18.51
N ILE A 134 -7.25 -16.73 17.25
CA ILE A 134 -8.33 -17.63 16.80
C ILE A 134 -7.93 -19.10 17.00
N GLU A 135 -6.73 -19.49 16.57
CA GLU A 135 -6.22 -20.86 16.73
C GLU A 135 -6.14 -21.28 18.20
N SER A 136 -5.68 -20.38 19.07
CA SER A 136 -5.60 -20.58 20.52
C SER A 136 -6.98 -20.80 21.12
N ILE A 137 -7.96 -19.96 20.79
CA ILE A 137 -9.35 -20.12 21.25
C ILE A 137 -9.94 -21.45 20.76
N LEU A 138 -9.74 -21.80 19.48
CA LEU A 138 -10.23 -23.05 18.91
C LEU A 138 -9.61 -24.27 19.58
N LYS A 139 -8.31 -24.22 19.91
CA LYS A 139 -7.61 -25.26 20.65
C LYS A 139 -8.17 -25.40 22.07
N SER A 140 -8.34 -24.30 22.80
CA SER A 140 -8.93 -24.32 24.14
C SER A 140 -10.37 -24.86 24.15
N ILE A 141 -11.18 -24.55 23.15
CA ILE A 141 -12.54 -25.13 23.00
C ILE A 141 -12.48 -26.64 22.78
N LYS A 142 -11.55 -27.14 21.94
CA LYS A 142 -11.35 -28.57 21.70
C LYS A 142 -10.85 -29.31 22.96
N GLU A 143 -9.91 -28.73 23.70
CA GLU A 143 -9.37 -29.31 24.94
C GLU A 143 -10.41 -29.32 26.07
N ASN A 144 -11.24 -28.28 26.19
CA ASN A 144 -12.35 -28.27 27.14
C ASN A 144 -13.41 -29.33 26.79
N LYS A 145 -13.80 -29.50 25.52
CA LYS A 145 -14.73 -30.58 25.12
C LYS A 145 -14.22 -31.98 25.49
N ASN A 146 -12.91 -32.20 25.45
CA ASN A 146 -12.27 -33.46 25.82
C ASN A 146 -12.15 -33.69 27.34
N THR A 147 -12.20 -32.64 28.16
CA THR A 147 -12.15 -32.75 29.64
C THR A 147 -13.53 -32.89 30.27
N TYR A 148 -14.57 -32.30 29.69
CA TYR A 148 -15.96 -32.50 30.14
C TYR A 148 -16.51 -33.92 29.85
N THR A 149 -16.01 -34.62 28.83
CA THR A 149 -16.45 -36.00 28.52
C THR A 149 -15.73 -37.10 29.33
N LYS A 150 -14.60 -36.80 29.99
CA LYS A 150 -13.83 -37.80 30.75
C LYS A 150 -14.26 -37.94 32.22
N LYS A 151 -14.97 -36.97 32.81
CA LYS A 151 -15.42 -37.06 34.22
C LYS A 151 -16.73 -37.84 34.43
N ASP A 152 -17.52 -38.08 33.38
CA ASP A 152 -18.80 -38.80 33.49
C ASP A 152 -18.68 -40.33 33.45
N LYS A 153 -17.46 -40.89 33.38
CA LYS A 153 -17.23 -42.34 33.26
C LYS A 153 -16.57 -43.05 34.44
N GLU A 154 -16.33 -42.37 35.57
CA GLU A 154 -15.63 -42.99 36.73
C GLU A 154 -16.40 -42.95 38.06
N GLN A 155 -17.73 -42.95 38.05
CA GLN A 155 -18.52 -43.29 39.26
C GLN A 155 -19.60 -44.35 38.96
N LYS A 156 -19.14 -45.58 38.71
CA LYS A 156 -19.95 -46.80 38.84
C LYS A 156 -19.20 -47.85 39.65
N GLU A 157 -18.94 -47.57 40.92
CA GLU A 157 -18.81 -48.66 41.90
C GLU A 157 -19.51 -48.23 43.19
N GLN A 158 -20.70 -48.78 43.43
CA GLN A 158 -21.26 -48.86 44.76
C GLN A 158 -20.86 -50.22 45.36
N PRO A 159 -20.00 -50.28 46.40
CA PRO A 159 -19.98 -51.43 47.28
C PRO A 159 -21.12 -51.28 48.29
N ARG A 160 -21.98 -52.31 48.30
CA ARG A 160 -23.10 -52.52 49.24
C ARG A 160 -22.68 -52.31 50.69
N LEU A 161 -23.32 -51.39 51.41
CA LEU A 161 -23.36 -51.43 52.88
C LEU A 161 -24.67 -50.84 53.45
N LEU A 162 -25.39 -51.71 54.15
CA LEU A 162 -26.43 -51.51 55.17
C LEU A 162 -27.91 -51.33 54.77
N ASN A 163 -28.60 -52.48 54.84
CA ASN A 163 -29.90 -52.64 55.48
C ASN A 163 -30.13 -51.66 56.65
N LYS A 164 -31.33 -51.05 56.71
CA LYS A 164 -32.04 -50.91 57.98
C LYS A 164 -33.55 -50.93 57.77
N LYS A 165 -34.19 -51.86 58.49
CA LYS A 165 -35.63 -52.09 58.67
C LYS A 165 -36.44 -50.80 58.79
N VAL A 166 -37.64 -50.80 58.20
CA VAL A 166 -38.92 -50.70 58.94
C VAL A 166 -39.88 -51.72 58.33
#